data_AF-A0A1E4FER8-F1
#
_entry.id   AF-A0A1E4FER8-F1
#
_cell.length_a   1.000
_cell.length_b   1.000
_cell.length_c   1.000
_cell.angle_alpha   90.00
_cell.angle_beta   90.00
_cell.angle_gamma   90.00
#
_symmetry.space_group_name_H-M   'P 1'
#
loop_
_entity.id
_entity.type
_entity.pdbx_description
1 polymer ?
#
loop_
_entity_poly.entity_id
_entity_poly.type
_entity_poly.pdbx_seq_one_letter_code
_entity_poly.pdbx_strand_id
1 'polypeptide(L)'
;MTKKSVLALITAAAVAGVSLPAMAAPAPVVSETAAVETDTTPSYDFDRALTLLQKDGINATRVESWGSVLRAFVIEDSGAQTMRFFDPDTLAPVNL
;
A
#
# COMPACT_ATOMS: atom_id res chain seq x y z
N MET A 1 25.03 -2.64 -28.33
CA MET A 1 24.20 -2.03 -27.29
C MET A 1 25.08 -1.71 -26.08
N THR A 2 24.90 -0.50 -25.56
CA THR A 2 25.82 0.22 -24.66
C THR A 2 25.80 -0.33 -23.22
N LYS A 3 26.98 -0.75 -22.77
CA LYS A 3 27.31 -1.02 -21.36
C LYS A 3 27.23 0.28 -20.56
N LYS A 4 26.59 0.24 -19.39
CA LYS A 4 26.70 1.28 -18.35
C LYS A 4 26.81 0.62 -16.98
N SER A 5 28.03 0.57 -16.47
CA SER A 5 28.36 0.44 -15.05
C SER A 5 27.86 1.67 -14.27
N VAL A 6 27.82 1.54 -12.94
CA VAL A 6 27.87 2.58 -11.86
C VAL A 6 26.76 2.28 -10.82
N LEU A 7 27.05 1.73 -9.64
CA LEU A 7 27.69 2.26 -8.41
C LEU A 7 26.69 2.87 -7.40
N ALA A 8 26.99 2.63 -6.11
CA ALA A 8 26.45 3.22 -4.88
C ALA A 8 25.14 2.59 -4.34
N LEU A 9 24.97 2.32 -3.05
CA LEU A 9 25.46 3.03 -1.87
C LEU A 9 25.44 2.08 -0.66
N ILE A 10 26.58 1.88 0.01
CA ILE A 10 26.69 1.17 1.30
C ILE A 10 27.11 2.23 2.33
N THR A 11 26.43 2.31 3.48
CA THR A 11 26.85 2.81 4.82
C THR A 11 25.58 3.20 5.59
N ALA A 12 25.00 2.35 6.43
CA ALA A 12 25.35 1.95 7.82
C ALA A 12 24.67 2.82 8.91
N ALA A 13 24.22 2.11 9.95
CA ALA A 13 23.31 2.48 11.02
C ALA A 13 23.74 3.61 11.96
N ALA A 14 22.74 4.29 12.54
CA ALA A 14 22.82 4.83 13.90
C ALA A 14 21.42 4.83 14.54
N VAL A 15 21.16 3.85 15.42
CA VAL A 15 20.00 3.83 16.33
C VAL A 15 20.54 4.21 17.71
N ALA A 16 20.15 5.38 18.22
CA ALA A 16 20.45 5.77 19.59
C ALA A 16 19.33 6.65 20.12
N GLY A 17 18.74 6.25 21.25
CA GLY A 17 17.80 7.08 22.01
C GLY A 17 16.78 6.29 22.81
N VAL A 18 17.23 5.56 23.84
CA VAL A 18 16.36 5.05 24.91
C VAL A 18 16.08 6.19 25.90
N SER A 19 14.82 6.63 26.01
CA SER A 19 14.34 7.42 27.14
C SER A 19 13.35 6.59 27.97
N LEU A 20 13.58 6.60 29.28
CA LEU A 20 12.91 5.80 30.30
C LEU A 20 11.42 6.18 30.48
N PRO A 21 10.55 5.24 30.90
CA PRO A 21 9.15 5.51 31.16
C PRO A 21 8.98 6.22 32.52
N ALA A 22 8.55 7.48 32.49
CA ALA A 22 7.99 8.14 33.66
C ALA A 22 6.54 7.67 33.86
N MET A 23 6.31 6.79 34.84
CA MET A 23 4.96 6.40 35.25
C MET A 23 4.28 7.57 35.99
N ALA A 24 3.58 8.41 35.25
CA ALA A 24 2.61 9.36 35.80
C ALA A 24 1.24 8.67 35.96
N ALA A 25 0.63 8.86 37.12
CA ALA A 25 -0.57 8.19 37.60
C ALA A 25 -1.77 8.21 36.61
N PRO A 26 -2.56 7.13 36.51
CA PRO A 26 -3.78 7.15 35.70
C PRO A 26 -4.85 7.97 36.44
N ALA A 27 -5.04 9.22 36.02
CA ALA A 27 -6.33 9.87 36.20
C ALA A 27 -7.34 9.16 35.30
N PRO A 28 -8.59 8.93 35.74
CA PRO A 28 -9.63 8.37 34.88
C PRO A 28 -10.04 9.45 33.89
N VAL A 29 -9.26 9.57 32.80
CA VAL A 29 -9.76 10.16 31.58
C VAL A 29 -10.86 9.22 31.12
N VAL A 30 -12.09 9.69 31.21
CA VAL A 30 -13.17 9.25 30.34
C VAL A 30 -12.58 9.20 28.94
N SER A 31 -12.19 8.01 28.49
CA SER A 31 -11.96 7.72 27.10
C SER A 31 -13.33 7.85 26.47
N GLU A 32 -13.69 9.09 26.14
CA GLU A 32 -14.62 9.34 25.05
C GLU A 32 -14.00 8.58 23.88
N THR A 33 -14.53 7.38 23.68
CA THR A 33 -14.30 6.57 22.50
C THR A 33 -14.45 7.56 21.37
N ALA A 34 -13.33 7.94 20.75
CA ALA A 34 -13.36 8.57 19.45
C ALA A 34 -14.04 7.52 18.59
N ALA A 35 -15.37 7.60 18.53
CA ALA A 35 -16.15 7.12 17.45
C ALA A 35 -15.50 7.81 16.27
N VAL A 36 -14.56 7.10 15.65
CA VAL A 36 -14.28 7.30 14.25
C VAL A 36 -15.66 7.09 13.65
N GLU A 37 -16.36 8.19 13.43
CA GLU A 37 -17.47 8.27 12.52
C GLU A 37 -16.84 7.92 11.17
N THR A 38 -16.66 6.62 10.95
CA THR A 38 -16.42 6.08 9.63
C THR A 38 -17.70 6.36 8.91
N ASP A 39 -17.75 7.55 8.30
CA ASP A 39 -18.66 7.92 7.24
C ASP A 39 -18.82 6.67 6.36
N THR A 40 -19.93 5.96 6.59
CA THR A 40 -20.13 4.61 6.06
C THR A 40 -20.65 4.74 4.63
N THR A 41 -19.96 5.55 3.83
CA THR A 41 -19.98 5.37 2.41
C THR A 41 -19.28 4.02 2.16
N PRO A 42 -19.91 3.08 1.44
CA PRO A 42 -19.23 1.85 1.03
C PRO A 42 -18.16 2.23 0.00
N SER A 43 -17.05 2.76 0.48
CA SER A 43 -15.87 3.05 -0.33
C SER A 43 -15.21 1.72 -0.64
N TYR A 44 -14.91 1.50 -1.92
CA TYR A 44 -14.26 0.28 -2.36
C TYR A 44 -12.86 0.17 -1.73
N ASP A 45 -12.55 -0.96 -1.10
CA ASP A 45 -11.27 -1.22 -0.45
C ASP A 45 -10.14 -1.48 -1.48
N PHE A 46 -9.59 -0.41 -2.07
CA PHE A 46 -8.47 -0.51 -3.03
C PHE A 46 -7.22 -1.17 -2.42
N ASP A 47 -6.96 -0.96 -1.13
CA ASP A 47 -5.87 -1.60 -0.39
C ASP A 47 -6.03 -3.13 -0.31
N ARG A 48 -7.27 -3.60 -0.18
CA ARG A 48 -7.58 -5.03 -0.20
C ARG A 48 -7.35 -5.61 -1.60
N ALA A 49 -7.82 -4.93 -2.65
CA ALA A 49 -7.58 -5.34 -4.03
C ALA A 49 -6.07 -5.41 -4.34
N LEU A 50 -5.30 -4.40 -3.93
CA LEU A 50 -3.84 -4.36 -4.08
C LEU A 50 -3.18 -5.57 -3.40
N THR A 51 -3.56 -5.87 -2.16
CA THR A 51 -3.01 -7.00 -1.39
C THR A 51 -3.33 -8.34 -2.07
N LEU A 52 -4.55 -8.51 -2.60
CA LEU A 52 -4.96 -9.72 -3.28
C LEU A 52 -4.20 -9.93 -4.60
N LEU A 53 -3.99 -8.86 -5.38
CA LEU A 53 -3.15 -8.90 -6.59
C LEU A 53 -1.71 -9.30 -6.26
N GLN A 54 -1.11 -8.69 -5.23
CA GLN A 54 0.25 -9.04 -4.79
C GLN A 54 0.34 -10.49 -4.31
N LYS A 55 -0.68 -10.99 -3.59
CA LYS A 55 -0.77 -12.40 -3.18
C LYS A 55 -0.82 -13.35 -4.38
N ASP A 56 -1.41 -12.92 -5.48
CA ASP A 56 -1.46 -13.69 -6.74
C ASP A 56 -0.16 -13.60 -7.57
N GLY A 57 0.86 -12.91 -7.06
CA GLY A 57 2.14 -12.72 -7.76
C GLY A 57 2.15 -11.55 -8.74
N ILE A 58 1.12 -10.71 -8.72
CA ILE A 58 1.05 -9.49 -9.52
C ILE A 58 1.70 -8.37 -8.70
N ASN A 59 2.86 -7.87 -9.15
CA ASN A 59 3.56 -6.73 -8.56
C ASN A 59 2.83 -5.39 -8.82
N ALA A 60 1.59 -5.28 -8.36
CA ALA A 60 0.82 -4.05 -8.38
C ALA A 60 1.37 -3.08 -7.31
N THR A 61 1.56 -1.82 -7.68
CA THR A 61 2.00 -0.74 -6.76
C THR A 61 0.89 0.20 -6.38
N ARG A 62 -0.17 0.26 -7.19
CA ARG A 62 -1.34 1.10 -6.98
C ARG A 62 -2.53 0.50 -7.70
N VAL A 63 -3.70 0.58 -7.08
CA VAL A 63 -4.99 0.27 -7.69
C VAL A 63 -5.87 1.49 -7.55
N GLU A 64 -6.60 1.83 -8.60
CA GLU A 64 -7.57 2.92 -8.61
C GLU A 64 -8.83 2.52 -9.38
N SER A 65 -9.95 3.18 -9.09
CA SER A 65 -11.17 3.01 -9.88
C SER A 65 -11.04 3.75 -11.21
N TRP A 66 -11.32 3.05 -12.30
CA TRP A 66 -11.38 3.59 -13.64
C TRP A 66 -12.72 3.24 -14.28
N GLY A 67 -13.72 4.10 -14.05
CA GLY A 67 -15.09 3.88 -14.53
C GLY A 67 -15.73 2.68 -13.83
N SER A 68 -15.98 1.60 -14.57
CA SER A 68 -16.57 0.36 -14.05
C SER A 68 -15.54 -0.73 -13.74
N VAL A 69 -14.25 -0.46 -13.95
CA VAL A 69 -13.16 -1.42 -13.70
C VAL A 69 -12.14 -0.81 -12.73
N LEU A 70 -11.28 -1.65 -12.19
CA LEU A 70 -10.09 -1.23 -11.48
C LEU A 70 -8.91 -1.14 -12.44
N ARG A 71 -8.15 -0.07 -12.35
CA ARG A 71 -6.83 0.05 -12.99
C ARG A 71 -5.77 -0.22 -11.94
N ALA A 72 -4.91 -1.21 -12.18
CA ALA A 72 -3.72 -1.45 -11.39
C ALA A 72 -2.45 -1.14 -12.19
N PHE A 73 -1.49 -0.49 -11.53
CA PHE A 73 -0.16 -0.28 -12.08
C PHE A 73 0.73 -1.41 -11.64
N VAL A 74 1.16 -2.22 -12.59
CA VAL A 74 2.00 -3.38 -12.32
C VAL A 74 3.41 -3.11 -12.82
N ILE A 75 4.38 -3.36 -11.95
CA ILE A 75 5.79 -3.36 -12.34
C ILE A 75 6.12 -4.75 -12.91
N GLU A 76 6.51 -4.78 -14.17
CA GLU A 76 7.01 -5.98 -14.83
C GLU A 76 8.43 -6.31 -14.35
N ASP A 77 8.91 -7.52 -14.65
CA ASP A 77 10.25 -7.98 -14.28
C ASP A 77 11.37 -7.09 -14.86
N SER A 78 11.08 -6.43 -15.99
CA SER A 78 11.94 -5.42 -16.62
C SER A 78 12.02 -4.10 -15.84
N GLY A 79 11.24 -3.92 -14.78
CA GLY A 79 11.05 -2.67 -14.05
C GLY A 79 10.11 -1.69 -14.75
N ALA A 80 9.57 -2.03 -15.91
CA ALA A 80 8.59 -1.22 -16.62
C ALA A 80 7.24 -1.24 -15.88
N GLN A 81 6.59 -0.09 -15.78
CA GLN A 81 5.23 -0.02 -15.26
C GLN A 81 4.24 -0.18 -16.41
N THR A 82 3.38 -1.19 -16.32
CA THR A 82 2.26 -1.40 -17.22
C THR A 82 0.93 -1.21 -16.50
N MET A 83 -0.08 -0.75 -17.23
CA MET A 83 -1.44 -0.61 -16.71
C MET A 83 -2.20 -1.89 -17.05
N ARG A 84 -2.78 -2.53 -16.03
CA ARG A 84 -3.69 -3.67 -16.20
C ARG A 84 -5.03 -3.36 -15.56
N PHE A 85 -6.09 -3.84 -16.21
CA PHE A 85 -7.45 -3.66 -15.74
C PHE A 85 -7.95 -4.92 -15.07
N PHE A 86 -8.72 -4.74 -14.00
CA PHE A 86 -9.27 -5.81 -13.19
C PHE A 86 -10.73 -5.52 -12.89
N ASP A 87 -11.51 -6.59 -12.79
CA ASP A 87 -12.90 -6.52 -12.36
C ASP A 87 -12.97 -6.20 -10.85
N PRO A 88 -13.81 -5.27 -10.39
CA PRO A 88 -13.84 -4.86 -8.98
C PRO A 88 -14.39 -5.95 -8.04
N ASP A 89 -15.25 -6.84 -8.53
CA ASP A 89 -15.87 -7.90 -7.72
C ASP A 89 -14.99 -9.14 -7.67
N THR A 90 -14.46 -9.54 -8.82
CA THR A 90 -13.72 -10.81 -8.97
C THR A 90 -12.20 -10.66 -8.95
N LEU A 91 -11.68 -9.43 -9.14
CA LEU A 91 -10.27 -9.15 -9.38
C LEU A 91 -9.69 -9.94 -10.57
N ALA A 92 -10.54 -10.42 -11.47
CA ALA A 92 -10.12 -11.07 -12.69
C ALA A 92 -9.54 -10.03 -13.67
N PRO A 93 -8.45 -10.34 -14.39
CA PRO A 93 -7.90 -9.44 -15.40
C PRO A 93 -8.90 -9.24 -16.54
N VAL A 94 -9.11 -8.00 -16.94
CA VAL A 94 -9.99 -7.59 -18.03
C VAL A 94 -9.13 -7.01 -19.16
N ASN A 95 -9.37 -7.46 -20.39
CA ASN A 95 -8.77 -6.84 -21.58
C ASN A 95 -9.81 -5.86 -22.17
N LEU A 96 -9.39 -4.61 -22.34
CA LEU A 96 -10.18 -3.53 -22.95
C LEU A 96 -9.56 -3.15 -24.30
#